data_AF-A0A524A4D3-F1
#
_entry.id   AF-A0A524A4D3-F1
#
_cell.length_a   1.000
_cell.length_b   1.000
_cell.length_c   1.000
_cell.angle_alpha   90.00
_cell.angle_beta   90.00
_cell.angle_gamma   90.00
#
_symmetry.space_group_name_H-M   'P 1'
#
loop_
_entity.id
_entity.type
_entity.pdbx_description
1 polymer ?
#
loop_
_entity_poly.entity_id
_entity_poly.type
_entity_poly.pdbx_seq_one_letter_code
_entity_poly.pdbx_strand_id
1 'polypeptide(L)' 'MREKSERTGEVRCLACFERFRVPKGEEKMACPNCGGEWYISWSGPLAKIRKPVWESWERREALEQQEGR' A
#
# COMPACT_ATOMS: atom_id res chain seq x y z
N MET A 1 -29.21 12.60 -3.55
CA MET A 1 -28.72 11.20 -3.66
C MET A 1 -27.84 10.95 -2.44
N ARG A 2 -28.07 9.88 -1.69
CA ARG A 2 -27.35 9.61 -0.43
C ARG A 2 -25.93 9.20 -0.81
N GLU A 3 -24.99 10.13 -0.74
CA GLU A 3 -23.56 9.86 -0.84
C GLU A 3 -23.19 8.96 0.34
N LYS A 4 -23.36 7.65 0.16
CA LYS A 4 -22.82 6.67 1.08
C LYS A 4 -21.32 6.79 0.95
N SER A 5 -20.72 7.53 1.87
CA SER A 5 -19.32 7.37 2.28
C SER A 5 -19.16 5.93 2.78
N GLU A 6 -19.16 4.99 1.85
CA GLU A 6 -18.83 3.61 2.12
C GLU A 6 -17.39 3.65 2.60
N ARG A 7 -17.16 3.13 3.81
CA ARG A 7 -15.85 2.96 4.48
C ARG A 7 -14.97 1.92 3.74
N THR A 8 -15.08 1.94 2.42
CA THR A 8 -14.53 1.03 1.42
C THR A 8 -13.11 1.47 1.12
N GLY A 9 -12.18 0.53 1.28
CA GLY A 9 -10.78 0.74 0.93
C GLY A 9 -9.84 1.18 2.05
N GLU A 10 -10.27 1.23 3.31
CA GLU A 10 -9.34 1.53 4.41
C GLU A 10 -8.41 0.34 4.66
N VAL A 11 -7.11 0.55 4.45
CA VAL A 11 -6.07 -0.45 4.69
C VAL A 11 -4.99 0.12 5.59
N ARG A 12 -4.31 -0.75 6.33
CA ARG A 12 -3.21 -0.39 7.22
C ARG A 12 -1.88 -0.78 6.58
N CYS A 13 -1.01 0.19 6.34
CA CYS A 13 0.35 -0.07 5.87
C CYS A 13 1.07 -1.07 6.80
N LEU A 14 1.80 -2.04 6.25
CA LEU A 14 2.56 -3.00 7.04
C LEU A 14 3.99 -2.51 7.38
N ALA A 15 4.44 -1.39 6.82
CA ALA A 15 5.74 -0.79 7.14
C ALA A 15 5.65 0.29 8.22
N CYS A 16 4.83 1.33 8.02
CA CYS A 16 4.68 2.42 8.98
C CYS A 16 3.44 2.29 9.87
N PHE A 17 2.63 1.24 9.70
CA PHE A 17 1.41 0.99 10.47
C PHE A 17 0.30 2.04 10.34
N GLU A 18 0.47 3.01 9.46
CA GLU A 18 -0.49 4.08 9.21
C GLU A 18 -1.65 3.61 8.33
N ARG A 19 -2.84 4.16 8.56
CA ARG A 19 -4.03 3.81 7.78
C ARG A 19 -4.21 4.78 6.63
N PHE A 20 -4.52 4.25 5.44
CA PHE A 20 -4.83 5.04 4.27
C PHE A 20 -5.96 4.41 3.48
N ARG A 21 -6.62 5.23 2.66
CA ARG A 21 -7.74 4.79 1.83
C ARG A 21 -7.24 4.49 0.43
N VAL A 22 -7.56 3.30 -0.06
CA VAL A 22 -7.28 2.86 -1.41
C VAL A 22 -8.53 3.07 -2.26
N PRO A 23 -8.42 3.67 -3.46
CA PRO A 23 -9.53 3.77 -4.39
C PRO A 23 -10.00 2.38 -4.86
N LYS A 24 -11.32 2.20 -4.97
CA LYS A 24 -11.92 0.89 -5.29
C LYS A 24 -11.44 0.39 -6.65
N GLY A 25 -10.93 -0.84 -6.67
CA GLY A 25 -10.44 -1.50 -7.88
C GLY A 25 -8.94 -1.33 -8.11
N GLU A 26 -8.25 -0.53 -7.29
CA GLU A 26 -6.80 -0.39 -7.39
C GLU A 26 -6.10 -1.64 -6.83
N GLU A 27 -5.29 -2.31 -7.63
CA GLU A 27 -4.60 -3.54 -7.24
C GLU A 27 -3.20 -3.30 -6.65
N LYS A 28 -2.66 -2.08 -6.82
CA LYS A 28 -1.35 -1.66 -6.34
C LYS A 28 -1.44 -0.25 -5.79
N MET A 29 -0.93 -0.01 -4.59
CA MET A 29 -0.89 1.34 -4.03
C MET A 29 0.34 1.55 -3.16
N ALA A 30 0.96 2.72 -3.33
CA ALA A 30 2.01 3.21 -2.44
C ALA A 30 1.40 3.87 -1.20
N CYS A 31 2.00 3.60 -0.04
CA CYS A 31 1.64 4.30 1.18
C CYS A 31 2.12 5.77 1.09
N PRO A 32 1.23 6.77 1.22
CA PRO A 32 1.63 8.17 1.13
C PRO A 32 2.52 8.64 2.29
N ASN A 33 2.60 7.88 3.38
CA ASN A 33 3.41 8.23 4.55
C ASN A 33 4.86 7.75 4.46
N CYS A 34 5.08 6.51 4.01
CA CYS A 34 6.42 5.91 3.99
C CYS A 34 6.92 5.58 2.57
N GLY A 35 6.09 5.75 1.55
CA GLY A 35 6.42 5.37 0.17
C GLY A 35 6.39 3.86 -0.10
N GLY A 36 6.07 3.03 0.89
CA GLY A 36 6.04 1.57 0.71
C GLY A 36 4.94 1.14 -0.26
N GLU A 37 5.29 0.42 -1.31
CA GLU A 37 4.36 -0.10 -2.31
C GLU A 37 3.75 -1.44 -1.89
N TRP A 38 2.43 -1.54 -1.97
CA TRP A 38 1.68 -2.72 -1.55
C TRP A 38 0.74 -3.20 -2.65
N TYR A 39 0.64 -4.52 -2.79
CA TYR A 39 -0.44 -5.15 -3.54
C TYR A 39 -1.72 -5.14 -2.71
N ILE A 40 -2.78 -4.56 -3.26
CA ILE A 40 -4.12 -4.51 -2.68
C ILE A 40 -4.99 -5.55 -3.38
N SER A 41 -5.66 -6.38 -2.60
CA SER A 41 -6.67 -7.31 -3.11
C SER A 41 -8.04 -6.89 -2.59
N TRP A 42 -9.00 -6.77 -3.51
CA TRP A 42 -10.36 -6.38 -3.21
C TRP A 42 -11.26 -7.62 -3.09
N SER A 43 -12.06 -7.65 -2.03
CA SER A 43 -13.18 -8.59 -1.89
C SER A 43 -14.43 -7.77 -1.59
N GLY A 44 -15.16 -7.42 -2.66
CA GLY A 44 -16.30 -6.50 -2.58
C GLY A 44 -15.88 -5.09 -2.11
N PRO A 45 -16.43 -4.58 -0.99
CA PRO A 45 -16.07 -3.28 -0.44
C PRO A 45 -14.83 -3.30 0.47
N LEU A 46 -14.24 -4.46 0.73
CA LEU A 46 -13.08 -4.59 1.62
C LEU A 46 -11.79 -4.68 0.80
N ALA A 47 -10.86 -3.77 1.08
CA ALA A 47 -9.50 -3.84 0.58
C ALA A 47 -8.61 -4.55 1.60
N LYS A 48 -7.68 -5.38 1.12
CA LYS A 48 -6.72 -6.09 1.95
C LYS A 48 -5.33 -6.00 1.35
N ILE A 49 -4.34 -5.60 2.14
CA ILE A 49 -2.93 -5.65 1.74
C ILE A 49 -2.50 -7.12 1.69
N ARG A 50 -1.91 -7.52 0.55
CA ARG A 50 -1.43 -8.89 0.30
C ARG A 50 0.06 -9.03 0.55
N LYS A 51 0.85 -8.39 -0.29
CA LYS A 51 2.31 -8.54 -0.33
C LYS A 51 2.92 -7.15 -0.57
N PRO A 52 4.09 -6.84 -0.01
CA PRO A 52 4.87 -5.69 -0.50
C PRO A 52 5.12 -5.88 -2.00
N VAL A 53 5.22 -4.80 -2.76
CA VAL A 53 5.69 -4.89 -4.14
C VAL A 53 7.19 -5.16 -4.05
N TRP A 54 7.58 -6.41 -4.34
CA TRP A 54 8.94 -6.89 -4.14
C TRP A 54 9.99 -6.11 -4.98
N GLU A 55 9.56 -5.34 -5.99
CA GLU A 55 10.47 -4.49 -6.77
C GLU A 55 10.94 -3.23 -6.02
N SER A 56 10.20 -2.78 -5.00
CA SER A 56 10.49 -1.50 -4.31
C SER A 56 11.47 -1.65 -3.13
N TRP A 57 11.48 -2.82 -2.47
CA TRP A 57 12.42 -3.11 -1.37
C TRP A 57 13.80 -3.55 -1.88
N GLU A 58 13.89 -4.40 -2.92
CA GLU A 58 15.18 -4.77 -3.53
C GLU A 58 15.92 -3.55 -4.08
N ARG A 59 15.19 -2.59 -4.67
CA ARG A 59 15.78 -1.33 -5.16
C ARG A 59 16.34 -0.48 -4.01
N ARG A 60 15.67 -0.44 -2.85
CA ARG A 60 16.17 0.28 -1.67
C ARG A 60 17.39 -0.38 -1.05
N GLU A 61 17.35 -1.70 -0.82
CA GLU A 61 18.51 -2.42 -0.29
C GLU A 61 19.71 -2.35 -1.25
N ALA A 62 19.48 -2.41 -2.57
CA ALA A 62 20.54 -2.21 -3.56
C ALA A 62 21.16 -0.80 -3.54
N LEU A 63 20.40 0.23 -3.13
CA LEU A 63 20.92 1.59 -2.92
C LEU A 63 21.69 1.70 -1.58
N GLU A 64 21.15 1.12 -0.51
CA GLU A 64 21.77 1.16 0.83
C GLU A 64 23.11 0.41 0.88
N GLN A 65 23.24 -0.69 0.15
CA GLN A 65 24.49 -1.47 0.06
C GLN A 65 25.60 -0.76 -0.75
N GLN A 66 25.28 0.32 -1.48
CA GLN A 66 26.24 1.05 -2.30
C GLN A 66 26.87 2.24 -1.56
N GLU A 67 26.27 2.69 -0.46
CA GLU A 67 26.73 3.85 0.33
C GLU A 67 27.54 3.43 1.59
N GLY A 68 28.07 2.21 1.58
CA GLY A 68 28.93 1.65 2.63
C GLY A 68 30.34 1.27 2.16
N ARG A 69 30.89 1.96 1.13
CA ARG A 69 32.27 1.78 0.67
C ARG A 69 33.17 2.94 1.13
#